data_AF-A0A537BZP2-F1
#
_entry.id   AF-A0A537BZP2-F1
#
_cell.length_a   1.000
_cell.length_b   1.000
_cell.length_c   1.000
_cell.angle_alpha   90.00
_cell.angle_beta   90.00
_cell.angle_gamma   90.00
#
_symmetry.space_group_name_H-M   'P 1'
#
loop_
_entity.id
_entity.type
_entity.pdbx_description
1 polymer ?
#
loop_
_entity_poly.entity_id
_entity_poly.type
_entity_poly.pdbx_seq_one_letter_code
_entity_poly.pdbx_strand_id
1 'polypeptide(L)'
;MMDRRTFTSLLATAAVAPRSSFAQGAPRKSALYSSVGPVLTHYDVDVEAAALTKRASVTLPANVQYAWPHASGRYLYVASSSSAPGTGPVGTEHHVSAFRIDPASGALAPHSNPIRLPTRPIHITTDIPSRHVLVAFNNPSALRVY
;
A
#
# COMPACT_ATOMS: atom_id res chain seq x y z
N MET A 1 -51.22 -38.95 21.08
CA MET A 1 -50.78 -40.25 20.53
C MET A 1 -50.50 -40.02 19.05
N MET A 2 -49.22 -39.91 18.67
CA MET A 2 -48.75 -39.81 17.28
C MET A 2 -47.92 -41.07 17.01
N ASP A 3 -48.20 -41.77 15.91
CA ASP A 3 -47.62 -43.08 15.61
C ASP A 3 -46.27 -42.97 14.89
N ARG A 4 -45.39 -43.95 15.16
CA ARG A 4 -43.98 -44.08 14.75
C ARG A 4 -43.77 -44.12 13.23
N ARG A 5 -44.85 -44.25 12.46
CA ARG A 5 -44.86 -44.36 10.99
C ARG A 5 -45.03 -43.04 10.25
N THR A 6 -45.32 -41.94 10.95
CA THR A 6 -45.50 -40.61 10.32
C THR A 6 -44.21 -39.79 10.28
N PHE A 7 -43.12 -40.28 10.88
CA PHE A 7 -41.88 -39.50 11.07
C PHE A 7 -40.79 -39.73 10.00
N THR A 8 -40.95 -40.71 9.10
CA THR A 8 -39.84 -41.18 8.24
C THR A 8 -39.95 -40.90 6.74
N SER A 9 -40.88 -40.05 6.26
CA SER A 9 -41.09 -39.91 4.80
C SER A 9 -40.80 -38.55 4.15
N LEU A 10 -40.06 -37.62 4.77
CA LEU A 10 -39.63 -36.39 4.07
C LEU A 10 -38.21 -35.96 4.48
N LEU A 11 -37.20 -36.56 3.84
CA LEU A 11 -35.83 -36.02 3.78
C LEU A 11 -35.07 -36.65 2.59
N ALA A 12 -35.70 -36.62 1.42
CA ALA A 12 -35.05 -36.95 0.16
C ALA A 12 -35.28 -35.80 -0.80
N THR A 13 -34.38 -34.80 -0.75
CA THR A 13 -33.97 -33.86 -1.82
C THR A 13 -33.52 -32.51 -1.23
N ALA A 14 -32.21 -32.32 -1.05
CA ALA A 14 -31.62 -30.97 -1.00
C ALA A 14 -30.11 -31.03 -1.31
N ALA A 15 -29.80 -30.58 -2.53
CA ALA A 15 -28.56 -29.95 -2.97
C ALA A 15 -27.22 -30.70 -2.82
N VAL A 16 -26.75 -31.26 -3.94
CA VAL A 16 -25.32 -31.17 -4.28
C VAL A 16 -25.05 -29.68 -4.53
N ALA A 17 -24.66 -28.95 -3.49
CA ALA A 17 -24.16 -27.60 -3.66
C ALA A 17 -22.77 -27.69 -4.33
N PRO A 18 -22.50 -26.96 -5.42
CA PRO A 18 -21.15 -26.88 -5.94
C PRO A 18 -20.27 -26.30 -4.84
N ARG A 19 -19.21 -27.01 -4.47
CA ARG A 19 -18.17 -26.44 -3.61
C ARG A 19 -17.67 -25.19 -4.29
N SER A 20 -17.77 -24.04 -3.62
CA SER A 20 -17.11 -22.82 -4.06
C SER A 20 -15.61 -23.13 -4.14
N SER A 21 -15.13 -23.38 -5.34
CA SER A 21 -13.70 -23.40 -5.61
C SER A 21 -13.27 -21.95 -5.56
N PHE A 22 -12.69 -21.53 -4.43
CA PHE A 22 -11.87 -20.34 -4.43
C PHE A 22 -10.73 -20.64 -5.39
N ALA A 23 -10.69 -19.95 -6.52
CA ALA A 23 -9.49 -19.90 -7.32
C ALA A 23 -8.36 -19.54 -6.34
N GLN A 24 -7.40 -20.45 -6.16
CA GLN A 24 -6.14 -20.11 -5.52
C GLN A 24 -5.57 -19.01 -6.40
N GLY A 25 -5.83 -17.75 -6.00
CA GLY A 25 -5.27 -16.60 -6.66
C GLY A 25 -3.78 -16.88 -6.74
N ALA A 26 -3.23 -16.83 -7.96
CA ALA A 26 -1.82 -17.05 -8.18
C ALA A 26 -1.05 -16.34 -7.06
N PRO A 27 -0.08 -17.00 -6.41
CA PRO A 27 0.57 -16.46 -5.22
C PRO A 27 0.99 -15.03 -5.52
N ARG A 28 0.33 -14.06 -4.86
CA ARG A 28 0.69 -12.66 -5.04
C ARG A 28 2.09 -12.54 -4.49
N LYS A 29 3.05 -12.26 -5.37
CA LYS A 29 4.41 -11.96 -4.94
C LYS A 29 4.36 -10.78 -3.99
N SER A 30 4.87 -10.97 -2.79
CA SER A 30 5.08 -9.89 -1.83
C SER A 30 6.16 -8.97 -2.36
N ALA A 31 5.82 -7.69 -2.54
CA ALA A 31 6.76 -6.64 -2.93
C ALA A 31 7.22 -5.87 -1.70
N LEU A 32 8.53 -5.68 -1.55
CA LEU A 32 9.11 -4.84 -0.50
C LEU A 32 9.72 -3.60 -1.15
N TYR A 33 9.48 -2.43 -0.55
CA TYR A 33 10.09 -1.17 -0.98
C TYR A 33 10.92 -0.59 0.15
N SER A 34 12.15 -0.20 -0.16
CA SER A 34 13.05 0.45 0.80
C SER A 34 13.70 1.66 0.17
N SER A 35 13.84 2.73 0.95
CA SER A 35 14.43 3.99 0.49
C SER A 35 15.78 4.28 1.12
N VAL A 36 16.72 4.75 0.31
CA VAL A 36 17.97 5.38 0.75
C VAL A 36 18.04 6.77 0.12
N GLY A 37 17.91 7.81 0.95
CA GLY A 37 17.78 9.18 0.46
C GLY A 37 16.57 9.32 -0.48
N PRO A 38 16.74 9.83 -1.72
CA PRO A 38 15.66 9.97 -2.68
C PRO A 38 15.36 8.70 -3.48
N VAL A 39 16.17 7.64 -3.34
CA VAL A 39 16.06 6.43 -4.15
C VAL A 39 15.18 5.41 -3.45
N LEU A 40 14.02 5.11 -4.02
CA LEU A 40 13.12 4.07 -3.56
C LEU A 40 13.30 2.81 -4.42
N THR A 41 13.73 1.71 -3.79
CA THR A 41 14.09 0.46 -4.45
C THR A 41 13.06 -0.62 -4.14
N HIS A 42 12.60 -1.32 -5.18
CA HIS A 42 11.78 -2.51 -5.08
C HIS A 42 12.65 -3.77 -4.91
N TYR A 43 12.20 -4.69 -4.06
CA TYR A 43 12.79 -6.00 -3.83
C TYR A 43 11.71 -7.08 -3.90
N ASP A 44 12.03 -8.17 -4.59
CA ASP A 44 11.28 -9.41 -4.42
C ASP A 44 11.68 -10.04 -3.08
N VAL A 45 10.68 -10.53 -2.35
CA VAL A 45 10.87 -11.20 -1.06
C VAL A 45 10.82 -12.71 -1.25
N ASP A 46 11.90 -13.40 -0.86
CA ASP A 46 11.92 -14.85 -0.66
C ASP A 46 11.89 -15.13 0.84
N VAL A 47 10.72 -15.52 1.33
CA VAL A 47 10.49 -15.74 2.77
C VAL A 47 11.20 -17.01 3.24
N GLU A 48 11.18 -18.07 2.44
CA GLU A 48 11.76 -19.37 2.80
C GLU A 48 13.29 -19.29 2.85
N ALA A 49 13.89 -18.58 1.89
CA ALA A 49 15.33 -18.35 1.86
C ALA A 49 15.79 -17.17 2.73
N ALA A 50 14.86 -16.46 3.39
CA ALA A 50 15.12 -15.22 4.13
C ALA A 50 15.95 -14.20 3.32
N ALA A 51 15.64 -14.05 2.03
CA ALA A 51 16.44 -13.29 1.08
C ALA A 51 15.61 -12.20 0.37
N LEU A 52 16.29 -11.12 0.00
CA LEU A 52 15.73 -10.04 -0.82
C LEU A 52 16.50 -9.95 -2.14
N THR A 53 15.77 -10.00 -3.25
CA THR A 53 16.36 -9.79 -4.58
C THR A 53 16.06 -8.37 -5.04
N LYS A 54 17.09 -7.53 -5.16
CA LYS A 54 16.94 -6.16 -5.68
C LYS A 54 16.39 -6.18 -7.10
N ARG A 55 15.36 -5.36 -7.34
CA ARG A 55 14.77 -5.13 -8.66
C ARG A 55 15.11 -3.72 -9.14
N ALA A 56 14.10 -2.97 -9.56
CA ALA A 56 14.24 -1.60 -10.03
C ALA A 56 14.18 -0.59 -8.89
N SER A 57 14.66 0.62 -9.18
CA SER A 57 14.53 1.79 -8.30
C SER A 57 13.88 2.95 -9.05
N VAL A 58 13.18 3.79 -8.31
CA VAL A 58 12.73 5.11 -8.77
C VAL A 58 13.38 6.19 -7.91
N THR A 59 13.61 7.36 -8.50
CA THR A 59 14.19 8.51 -7.79
C THR A 59 13.12 9.57 -7.57
N LEU A 60 12.95 9.99 -6.33
CA LEU A 60 12.04 11.06 -5.93
C LEU A 60 12.72 12.43 -6.00
N PRO A 61 11.94 13.54 -6.04
CA PRO A 61 12.49 14.89 -6.05
C PRO A 61 13.36 15.25 -4.83
N ALA A 62 13.21 14.53 -3.72
CA ALA A 62 13.98 14.72 -2.49
C ALA A 62 13.99 13.44 -1.65
N ASN A 63 14.62 13.49 -0.46
CA ASN A 63 14.73 12.34 0.43
C ASN A 63 13.36 11.84 0.88
N VAL A 64 13.14 10.52 0.79
CA VAL A 64 11.91 9.88 1.27
C VAL A 64 11.77 10.08 2.77
N GLN A 65 10.60 10.53 3.20
CA GLN A 65 10.25 10.72 4.61
C GLN A 65 9.32 9.61 5.08
N TYR A 66 8.33 9.24 4.26
CA TYR A 66 7.33 8.25 4.61
C TYR A 66 6.65 7.70 3.35
N ALA A 67 6.12 6.48 3.43
CA ALA A 67 5.31 5.90 2.36
C ALA A 67 4.07 5.23 2.94
N TRP A 68 2.95 5.28 2.23
CA TRP A 68 1.69 4.67 2.64
C TRP A 68 0.96 4.03 1.45
N PRO A 69 0.50 2.77 1.56
CA PRO A 69 -0.21 2.11 0.48
C PRO A 69 -1.64 2.62 0.36
N HIS A 70 -2.13 2.71 -0.86
CA HIS A 70 -3.58 2.83 -1.11
C HIS A 70 -4.28 1.52 -0.71
N ALA A 71 -5.52 1.59 -0.20
CA ALA A 71 -6.28 0.43 0.28
C ALA A 71 -6.43 -0.71 -0.76
N SER A 72 -6.44 -0.37 -2.06
CA SER A 72 -6.47 -1.36 -3.15
C SER A 72 -5.16 -2.14 -3.35
N GLY A 73 -4.05 -1.70 -2.74
CA GLY A 73 -2.71 -2.24 -2.98
C GLY A 73 -2.14 -1.93 -4.37
N ARG A 74 -2.80 -1.07 -5.16
CA ARG A 74 -2.39 -0.73 -6.54
C ARG A 74 -1.58 0.56 -6.66
N TYR A 75 -1.50 1.32 -5.57
CA TYR A 75 -0.78 2.58 -5.53
C TYR A 75 0.02 2.72 -4.24
N LEU A 76 1.13 3.43 -4.33
CA LEU A 76 1.96 3.82 -3.20
C LEU A 76 2.09 5.34 -3.19
N TYR A 77 1.70 5.96 -2.08
CA TYR A 77 1.95 7.37 -1.83
C TYR A 77 3.27 7.51 -1.09
N VAL A 78 4.12 8.42 -1.53
CA VAL A 78 5.45 8.61 -0.97
C VAL A 78 5.68 10.10 -0.73
N ALA A 79 5.88 10.45 0.54
CA ALA A 79 6.25 11.78 0.97
C ALA A 79 7.77 11.95 0.89
N SER A 80 8.23 13.06 0.30
CA SER A 80 9.64 13.41 0.21
C SER A 80 9.90 14.85 0.64
N SER A 81 11.10 15.11 1.13
CA SER A 81 11.53 16.43 1.59
C SER A 81 13.03 16.62 1.45
N SER A 82 13.44 17.84 1.05
CA SER A 82 14.85 18.25 1.07
C SER A 82 15.28 18.92 2.38
N SER A 83 14.40 19.04 3.39
CA SER A 83 14.86 19.49 4.72
C SER A 83 15.65 18.40 5.42
N ALA A 84 16.73 18.81 6.07
CA ALA A 84 17.52 17.92 6.91
C ALA A 84 16.72 17.51 8.16
N PRO A 85 17.06 16.36 8.78
CA PRO A 85 16.52 15.97 10.07
C PRO A 85 16.87 16.96 11.18
N GLY A 86 16.07 16.99 12.25
CA GLY A 86 16.35 17.80 13.44
C GLY A 86 16.40 19.30 13.16
N THR A 87 17.44 19.96 13.65
CA THR A 87 17.71 21.41 13.49
C THR A 87 18.59 21.73 12.28
N GLY A 88 18.73 20.78 11.35
CA GLY A 88 19.50 21.00 10.13
C GLY A 88 18.82 21.97 9.14
N PRO A 89 19.45 22.23 7.98
CA PRO A 89 18.94 23.17 7.00
C PRO A 89 17.51 22.89 6.54
N VAL A 90 16.71 23.95 6.43
CA VAL A 90 15.34 23.88 5.90
C VAL A 90 15.41 23.88 4.37
N GLY A 91 15.06 22.76 3.76
CA GLY A 91 14.94 22.62 2.31
C GLY A 91 13.63 23.19 1.75
N THR A 92 13.57 23.32 0.43
CA THR A 92 12.46 23.94 -0.32
C THR A 92 11.58 22.93 -1.06
N GLU A 93 12.03 21.70 -1.23
CA GLU A 93 11.38 20.68 -2.07
C GLU A 93 10.67 19.68 -1.17
N HIS A 94 9.35 19.81 -1.06
CA HIS A 94 8.48 18.94 -0.26
C HIS A 94 7.34 18.45 -1.13
N HIS A 95 7.16 17.13 -1.24
CA HIS A 95 6.18 16.57 -2.16
C HIS A 95 5.49 15.33 -1.60
N VAL A 96 4.27 15.06 -2.09
CA VAL A 96 3.70 13.72 -2.14
C VAL A 96 3.69 13.26 -3.60
N SER A 97 4.35 12.16 -3.87
CA SER A 97 4.32 11.48 -5.17
C SER A 97 3.42 10.24 -5.09
N ALA A 98 2.64 9.99 -6.13
CA ALA A 98 1.89 8.75 -6.28
C ALA A 98 2.55 7.84 -7.32
N PHE A 99 2.74 6.58 -6.98
CA PHE A 99 3.21 5.54 -7.88
C PHE A 99 2.15 4.48 -8.08
N ARG A 100 1.97 4.02 -9.32
CA ARG A 100 1.27 2.76 -9.61
C ARG A 100 2.19 1.59 -9.30
N ILE A 101 1.61 0.54 -8.74
CA ILE A 101 2.25 -0.75 -8.53
C ILE A 101 1.77 -1.68 -9.65
N ASP A 102 2.72 -2.21 -10.42
CA ASP A 102 2.46 -3.31 -11.33
C ASP A 102 2.11 -4.58 -10.52
N PRO A 103 0.91 -5.17 -10.71
CA PRO A 103 0.45 -6.26 -9.86
C PRO A 103 1.20 -7.58 -10.09
N ALA A 104 1.87 -7.75 -11.23
CA ALA A 104 2.59 -8.97 -11.56
C ALA A 104 4.02 -8.95 -11.02
N SER A 105 4.67 -7.78 -11.07
CA SER A 105 6.09 -7.61 -10.78
C SER A 105 6.41 -6.78 -9.55
N GLY A 106 5.46 -6.00 -9.00
CA GLY A 106 5.75 -5.03 -7.94
C GLY A 106 6.51 -3.79 -8.44
N ALA A 107 6.72 -3.63 -9.75
CA ALA A 107 7.41 -2.46 -10.28
C ALA A 107 6.61 -1.17 -10.03
N LEU A 108 7.31 -0.10 -9.67
CA LEU A 108 6.73 1.23 -9.49
C LEU A 108 6.81 2.03 -10.79
N ALA A 109 5.70 2.67 -11.15
CA ALA A 109 5.64 3.67 -12.22
C ALA A 109 4.99 4.95 -11.69
N PRO A 110 5.50 6.16 -12.03
CA PRO A 110 4.83 7.40 -11.65
C PRO A 110 3.37 7.41 -12.11
N HIS A 111 2.44 7.82 -11.25
CA HIS A 111 1.01 7.84 -11.57
C HIS A 111 0.53 9.22 -12.03
N SER A 112 0.96 10.27 -11.34
CA SER A 112 0.57 11.66 -11.59
C SER A 112 1.71 12.61 -11.23
N ASN A 113 1.55 13.89 -11.56
CA ASN A 113 2.49 14.92 -11.08
C ASN A 113 2.52 14.93 -9.54
N PRO A 114 3.70 15.03 -8.91
CA PRO A 114 3.82 15.18 -7.48
C PRO A 114 3.09 16.44 -6.98
N ILE A 115 2.43 16.33 -5.84
CA ILE A 115 1.76 17.44 -5.16
C ILE A 115 2.78 18.14 -4.29
N ARG A 116 2.93 19.47 -4.44
CA ARG A 116 3.83 20.27 -3.60
C ARG A 116 3.24 20.47 -2.21
N LEU A 117 4.08 20.28 -1.19
CA LEU A 117 3.75 20.49 0.21
C LEU A 117 4.37 21.81 0.70
N PRO A 118 3.78 22.44 1.74
CA PRO A 118 4.28 23.71 2.27
C PRO A 118 5.62 23.57 3.03
N THR A 119 5.80 22.47 3.76
CA THR A 119 6.98 22.19 4.60
C THR A 119 7.24 20.68 4.65
N ARG A 120 8.30 20.25 5.34
CA ARG A 120 8.64 18.82 5.48
C ARG A 120 7.51 18.05 6.16
N PRO A 121 6.90 17.04 5.49
CA PRO A 121 5.97 16.14 6.13
C PRO A 121 6.71 15.20 7.08
N ILE A 122 6.05 14.83 8.19
CA ILE A 122 6.57 13.85 9.15
C ILE A 122 5.83 12.50 9.08
N HIS A 123 4.64 12.48 8.49
CA HIS A 123 3.85 11.27 8.32
C HIS A 123 2.80 11.48 7.22
N ILE A 124 2.43 10.40 6.54
CA ILE A 124 1.26 10.36 5.65
C ILE A 124 0.42 9.12 5.90
N THR A 125 -0.89 9.26 5.73
CA THR A 125 -1.84 8.14 5.67
C THR A 125 -2.96 8.48 4.69
N THR A 126 -3.94 7.60 4.55
CA THR A 126 -5.15 7.86 3.79
C THR A 126 -6.39 7.62 4.63
N ASP A 127 -7.50 8.24 4.26
CA ASP A 127 -8.82 7.85 4.75
C ASP A 127 -9.16 6.40 4.31
N ILE A 128 -10.24 5.83 4.86
CA ILE A 128 -10.88 4.63 4.30
C ILE A 128 -12.00 5.17 3.41
N PRO A 129 -11.89 5.16 2.06
CA PRO A 129 -11.30 4.10 1.22
C PRO A 129 -10.09 4.54 0.36
N SER A 130 -9.21 5.39 0.90
CA SER A 130 -8.06 6.02 0.24
C SER A 130 -8.41 7.01 -0.87
N ARG A 131 -9.46 7.82 -0.66
CA ARG A 131 -9.80 8.93 -1.57
C ARG A 131 -8.95 10.16 -1.34
N HIS A 132 -8.43 10.31 -0.12
CA HIS A 132 -7.65 11.47 0.29
C HIS A 132 -6.35 11.03 0.97
N VAL A 133 -5.29 11.79 0.75
CA VAL A 133 -4.02 11.66 1.46
C VAL A 133 -4.01 12.68 2.60
N LEU A 134 -3.81 12.20 3.82
CA LEU A 134 -3.66 13.01 5.01
C LEU A 134 -2.17 13.16 5.31
N VAL A 135 -1.70 14.40 5.41
CA VAL A 135 -0.28 14.73 5.59
C VAL A 135 -0.10 15.54 6.87
N ALA A 136 0.75 15.03 7.76
CA ALA A 136 1.07 15.68 9.03
C ALA A 136 2.40 16.44 8.94
N PHE A 137 2.41 17.63 9.54
CA PHE A 137 3.56 18.53 9.67
C PHE A 137 3.78 18.85 11.15
N ASN A 138 5.03 19.04 11.56
CA ASN A 138 5.37 19.48 12.91
C ASN A 138 5.94 20.90 12.98
N ASN A 139 6.39 21.47 11.85
CA ASN A 139 6.97 22.81 11.81
C ASN A 139 6.54 23.59 10.55
N PRO A 140 5.52 24.47 10.64
CA PRO A 140 4.58 24.59 11.75
C PRO A 140 3.72 23.31 11.89
N SER A 141 3.13 23.10 13.08
CA SER A 141 2.24 21.95 13.29
C SER A 141 0.94 22.13 12.52
N ALA A 142 0.60 21.14 11.69
CA ALA A 142 -0.62 21.13 10.90
C ALA A 142 -0.96 19.72 10.41
N LEU A 143 -2.23 19.51 10.08
CA LEU A 143 -2.71 18.39 9.26
C LEU A 143 -3.34 18.99 7.99
N ARG A 144 -2.99 18.46 6.82
CA ARG A 144 -3.62 18.83 5.55
C ARG A 144 -4.15 17.60 4.83
N VAL A 145 -5.21 17.79 4.07
CA VAL A 145 -5.86 16.77 3.26
C VAL A 145 -5.63 17.14 1.80
N TYR A 146 -5.24 16.15 1.00
CA TYR A 146 -4.99 16.26 -0.43
C TYR A 146 -5.80 15.21 -1.18
#